data_AF-A0A9Q1K894-F1
#
_entry.id   AF-A0A9Q1K894-F1
#
_cell.length_a   1.000
_cell.length_b   1.000
_cell.length_c   1.000
_cell.angle_alpha   90.00
_cell.angle_beta   90.00
_cell.angle_gamma   90.00
#
_symmetry.space_group_name_H-M   'P 1'
#
loop_
_entity.id
_entity.type
_entity.pdbx_description
1 polymer ?
#
loop_
_entity_poly.entity_id
_entity_poly.type
_entity_poly.pdbx_seq_one_letter_code
_entity_poly.pdbx_strand_id
1 'polypeptide(L)'
;MFPFQQAPGLSFLLPEQYLNLLFAKKGALFLFSRLTGRGTVEFTIERGNGSTFSPQAGGEARSTATIQVVIDGYSAPLTAGNFAKLVRERSDNCIAIDIISYSYMHGACGIILTQDYQVMDGAYDGTKLSCTSQAVLSDQTLDRSIGYSVPLEIMPSGQFEPLYKTTLSVQDGELPVLPLSVYGAVAMAHSEDSEEYSSPNQFFFYLYDKRNAGLGGLSFDEGQFSVFGYATAGREILSQIKTGDIIRSAKLLEGRDRLVLPNEN
;
A
#
# COMPACT_ATOMS: atom_id res chain seq x y z
N MET A 1 23.36 0.03 -8.64
CA MET A 1 23.84 1.34 -8.14
C MET A 1 22.64 2.27 -8.17
N PHE A 2 21.98 2.47 -7.03
CA PHE A 2 21.07 3.62 -6.87
C PHE A 2 21.96 4.73 -6.29
N PRO A 3 21.95 5.94 -6.87
CA PRO A 3 20.92 6.87 -6.43
C PRO A 3 20.47 7.90 -7.49
N PHE A 4 19.17 8.12 -7.59
CA PHE A 4 18.67 9.49 -7.65
C PHE A 4 18.79 10.03 -6.22
N GLN A 5 19.77 10.89 -6.00
CA GLN A 5 19.99 11.57 -4.73
C GLN A 5 19.11 12.83 -4.74
N GLN A 6 17.92 12.75 -4.12
CA GLN A 6 17.23 13.97 -3.74
C GLN A 6 18.10 14.71 -2.71
N ALA A 7 18.17 16.04 -2.85
CA ALA A 7 18.89 16.88 -1.89
C ALA A 7 18.30 16.65 -0.47
N PRO A 8 19.13 16.34 0.54
CA PRO A 8 18.65 16.16 1.91
C PRO A 8 17.92 17.42 2.40
N GLY A 9 16.69 17.27 2.89
CA GLY A 9 15.97 18.33 3.60
C GLY A 9 14.94 19.14 2.82
N LEU A 10 14.65 18.81 1.56
CA LEU A 10 13.50 19.39 0.85
C LEU A 10 12.25 18.53 1.06
N SER A 11 11.25 19.09 1.72
CA SER A 11 9.91 18.50 1.76
C SER A 11 9.37 18.43 0.34
N PHE A 12 8.91 17.24 -0.09
CA PHE A 12 8.20 17.10 -1.37
C PHE A 12 6.93 17.95 -1.33
N LEU A 13 6.90 19.03 -2.12
CA LEU A 13 5.73 19.85 -2.33
C LEU A 13 4.98 19.27 -3.53
N LEU A 14 3.74 18.85 -3.31
CA LEU A 14 2.87 18.46 -4.42
C LEU A 14 2.71 19.69 -5.35
N PRO A 15 2.95 19.56 -6.67
CA PRO A 15 2.49 20.53 -7.68
C PRO A 15 1.08 21.10 -7.47
N GLU A 16 0.94 22.40 -7.73
CA GLU A 16 -0.29 23.19 -7.57
C GLU A 16 -1.49 22.63 -8.36
N GLN A 17 -1.26 21.99 -9.50
CA GLN A 17 -2.31 21.38 -10.33
C GLN A 17 -2.99 20.17 -9.68
N TYR A 18 -2.28 19.44 -8.81
CA TYR A 18 -2.83 18.32 -8.05
C TYR A 18 -3.42 18.77 -6.73
N LEU A 19 -2.85 19.79 -6.10
CA LEU A 19 -3.54 20.62 -5.11
C LEU A 19 -4.89 21.07 -5.70
N ASN A 20 -4.95 21.54 -6.95
CA ASN A 20 -6.18 22.03 -7.59
C ASN A 20 -7.18 20.95 -8.03
N LEU A 21 -6.75 19.75 -8.46
CA LEU A 21 -7.65 18.60 -8.61
C LEU A 21 -8.23 18.14 -7.26
N LEU A 22 -7.48 18.35 -6.17
CA LEU A 22 -7.88 18.14 -4.77
C LEU A 22 -8.64 19.35 -4.15
N PHE A 23 -8.54 20.56 -4.71
CA PHE A 23 -9.19 21.79 -4.24
C PHE A 23 -10.43 22.18 -5.05
N ALA A 24 -10.58 21.72 -6.30
CA ALA A 24 -11.73 22.02 -7.16
C ALA A 24 -13.04 21.43 -6.60
N LYS A 25 -12.94 20.40 -5.75
CA LYS A 25 -13.92 20.16 -4.69
C LYS A 25 -13.39 20.82 -3.42
N LYS A 26 -13.86 22.03 -3.09
CA LYS A 26 -13.59 22.69 -1.79
C LYS A 26 -13.89 21.68 -0.67
N GLY A 27 -12.86 20.98 -0.18
CA GLY A 27 -12.96 19.91 0.81
C GLY A 27 -12.05 18.68 0.59
N ALA A 28 -11.50 18.41 -0.60
CA ALA A 28 -10.85 17.11 -0.89
C ALA A 28 -9.33 17.03 -0.67
N LEU A 29 -8.62 18.14 -0.46
CA LEU A 29 -7.19 18.12 -0.13
C LEU A 29 -6.89 17.38 1.17
N PHE A 30 -7.84 17.37 2.09
CA PHE A 30 -7.75 16.73 3.40
C PHE A 30 -8.32 15.30 3.40
N LEU A 31 -8.33 14.57 2.27
CA LEU A 31 -8.94 13.24 2.24
C LEU A 31 -7.95 12.06 2.11
N PHE A 32 -6.69 12.29 1.75
CA PHE A 32 -5.75 11.18 1.59
C PHE A 32 -4.57 11.28 2.54
N SER A 33 -4.24 10.16 3.17
CA SER A 33 -3.01 10.01 3.93
C SER A 33 -1.84 9.98 2.96
N ARG A 34 -0.74 10.64 3.32
CA ARG A 34 0.47 10.70 2.49
C ARG A 34 1.71 10.41 3.33
N LEU A 35 2.66 9.71 2.73
CA LEU A 35 3.99 9.51 3.32
C LEU A 35 4.98 10.45 2.64
N THR A 36 5.53 11.43 3.36
CA THR A 36 6.44 12.43 2.78
C THR A 36 7.90 11.99 2.83
N GLY A 37 8.15 10.70 2.61
CA GLY A 37 9.48 10.09 2.60
C GLY A 37 9.39 8.57 2.61
N ARG A 38 10.39 7.90 3.18
CA ARG A 38 10.39 6.44 3.32
C ARG A 38 9.92 5.99 4.69
N GLY A 39 9.35 4.80 4.73
CA GLY A 39 9.01 4.08 5.96
C GLY A 39 9.46 2.63 5.88
N THR A 40 9.49 1.96 7.02
CA THR A 40 9.83 0.55 7.13
C THR A 40 8.68 -0.15 7.85
N VAL A 41 8.12 -1.20 7.22
CA VAL A 41 7.04 -2.01 7.76
C VAL A 41 7.54 -3.41 8.00
N GLU A 42 7.31 -3.95 9.19
CA GLU A 42 7.59 -5.34 9.52
C GLU A 42 6.29 -6.15 9.56
N PHE A 43 6.27 -7.22 8.77
CA PHE A 43 5.23 -8.23 8.79
C PHE A 43 5.72 -9.42 9.60
N THR A 44 4.88 -9.91 10.50
CA THR A 44 5.02 -11.25 11.09
C THR A 44 3.99 -12.16 10.46
N ILE A 45 4.43 -13.19 9.74
CA ILE A 45 3.56 -14.18 9.10
C ILE A 45 3.60 -15.46 9.93
N GLU A 46 2.44 -16.08 10.12
CA GLU A 46 2.32 -17.39 10.75
C GLU A 46 1.77 -18.43 9.76
N ARG A 47 2.24 -19.66 9.90
CA ARG A 47 1.76 -20.82 9.17
C ARG A 47 0.32 -21.17 9.55
N GLY A 48 -0.56 -21.16 8.56
CA GLY A 48 -1.99 -21.47 8.77
C GLY A 48 -2.28 -22.96 8.98
N ASN A 49 -1.40 -23.84 8.50
CA ASN A 49 -1.56 -25.29 8.55
C ASN A 49 -0.81 -25.95 9.73
N GLY A 50 -0.24 -25.17 10.65
CA GLY A 50 0.53 -25.67 11.79
C GLY A 50 1.94 -26.20 11.46
N SER A 51 2.39 -26.07 10.20
CA SER A 51 3.79 -26.37 9.83
C SER A 51 4.73 -25.25 10.25
N THR A 52 6.01 -25.36 9.89
CA THR A 52 7.05 -24.37 10.19
C THR A 52 7.67 -23.82 8.91
N PHE A 53 8.16 -22.59 8.96
CA PHE A 53 9.06 -22.06 7.95
C PHE A 53 10.41 -22.77 8.01
N SER A 54 11.03 -22.97 6.85
CA SER A 54 12.38 -23.51 6.76
C SER A 54 13.37 -22.47 7.31
N PRO A 55 14.17 -22.82 8.33
CA PRO A 55 15.10 -21.89 8.93
C PRO A 55 16.24 -21.56 7.95
N GLN A 56 16.73 -20.33 8.05
CA GLN A 56 17.95 -19.92 7.35
C GLN A 56 19.17 -20.18 8.26
N ALA A 57 20.27 -20.59 7.65
CA ALA A 57 21.57 -20.75 8.31
C ALA A 57 21.58 -21.65 9.57
N GLY A 58 20.77 -22.72 9.59
CA GLY A 58 20.77 -23.69 10.69
C GLY A 58 20.04 -23.24 11.97
N GLY A 59 19.20 -22.20 11.87
CA GLY A 59 18.29 -21.82 12.96
C GLY A 59 17.19 -22.86 13.22
N GLU A 60 16.38 -22.62 14.25
CA GLU A 60 15.22 -23.47 14.55
C GLU A 60 14.05 -23.16 13.63
N ALA A 61 13.33 -24.22 13.23
CA ALA A 61 12.10 -24.08 12.49
C ALA A 61 11.03 -23.41 13.37
N ARG A 62 10.40 -22.35 12.88
CA ARG A 62 9.38 -21.58 13.61
C ARG A 62 8.07 -21.57 12.84
N SER A 63 6.95 -21.55 13.55
CA SER A 63 5.63 -21.34 12.95
C SER A 63 5.43 -19.91 12.46
N THR A 64 6.31 -18.99 12.86
CA THR A 64 6.30 -17.58 12.45
C THR A 64 7.59 -17.17 11.73
N ALA A 65 7.47 -16.25 10.77
CA ALA A 65 8.60 -15.63 10.08
C ALA A 65 8.33 -14.13 9.86
N THR A 66 9.40 -13.35 9.75
CA THR A 66 9.33 -11.90 9.60
C THR A 66 9.78 -11.45 8.22
N ILE A 67 9.10 -10.45 7.65
CA ILE A 67 9.45 -9.80 6.38
C ILE A 67 9.47 -8.30 6.63
N GLN A 68 10.55 -7.62 6.26
CA GLN A 68 10.61 -6.16 6.32
C GLN A 68 10.48 -5.57 4.92
N VAL A 69 9.60 -4.58 4.80
CA VAL A 69 9.29 -3.86 3.57
C VAL A 69 9.67 -2.40 3.76
N VAL A 70 10.46 -1.87 2.82
CA VAL A 70 10.66 -0.42 2.72
C VAL A 70 9.59 0.13 1.78
N ILE A 71 8.80 1.08 2.29
CA ILE A 71 7.78 1.81 1.52
C ILE A 71 8.33 3.18 1.10
N ASP A 72 8.08 3.58 -0.15
CA ASP A 72 8.64 4.78 -0.78
C ASP A 72 7.56 5.81 -1.12
N GLY A 73 7.36 6.75 -0.19
CA GLY A 73 6.47 7.88 -0.37
C GLY A 73 7.05 9.02 -1.20
N TYR A 74 8.31 8.98 -1.63
CA TYR A 74 8.81 9.95 -2.61
C TYR A 74 8.25 9.67 -4.01
N SER A 75 8.07 8.39 -4.33
CA SER A 75 7.59 7.95 -5.64
C SER A 75 6.09 7.59 -5.64
N ALA A 76 5.56 7.15 -4.50
CA ALA A 76 4.16 6.77 -4.33
C ALA A 76 3.57 7.35 -3.02
N PRO A 77 3.48 8.69 -2.88
CA PRO A 77 3.09 9.34 -1.63
C PRO A 77 1.70 8.93 -1.12
N LEU A 78 0.68 8.84 -1.99
CA LEU A 78 -0.68 8.52 -1.57
C LEU A 78 -0.84 7.03 -1.26
N THR A 79 -0.23 6.17 -2.07
CA THR A 79 -0.29 4.71 -1.89
C THR A 79 0.47 4.29 -0.64
N ALA A 80 1.71 4.75 -0.48
CA ALA A 80 2.51 4.47 0.71
C ALA A 80 1.89 5.11 1.96
N GLY A 81 1.31 6.31 1.85
CA GLY A 81 0.61 6.96 2.95
C GLY A 81 -0.64 6.22 3.42
N ASN A 82 -1.48 5.76 2.49
CA ASN A 82 -2.63 4.94 2.81
C ASN A 82 -2.21 3.60 3.45
N PHE A 83 -1.21 2.93 2.87
CA PHE A 83 -0.69 1.69 3.44
C PHE A 83 -0.14 1.89 4.86
N ALA A 84 0.69 2.93 5.06
CA ALA A 84 1.26 3.29 6.36
C ALA A 84 0.19 3.62 7.42
N LYS A 85 -0.93 4.24 7.02
CA LYS A 85 -2.07 4.49 7.90
C LYS A 85 -2.68 3.17 8.41
N LEU A 86 -2.80 2.15 7.57
CA LEU A 86 -3.45 0.87 7.90
C LEU A 86 -2.58 -0.06 8.76
N VAL A 87 -1.25 0.01 8.62
CA VAL A 87 -0.29 -0.79 9.41
C VAL A 87 0.12 -0.13 10.72
N ARG A 88 -0.50 1.00 11.09
CA ARG A 88 -0.13 1.72 12.30
C ARG A 88 -0.44 0.85 13.52
N GLU A 89 0.53 0.76 14.43
CA GLU A 89 0.40 -0.03 15.65
C GLU A 89 -0.82 0.40 16.45
N ARG A 90 -1.64 -0.58 16.85
CA ARG A 90 -2.76 -0.42 17.78
C ARG A 90 -2.29 0.29 19.03
N SER A 91 -2.61 1.57 19.15
CA SER A 91 -2.55 2.24 20.44
C SER A 91 -3.79 1.82 21.23
N ASP A 92 -3.61 1.43 22.50
CA ASP A 92 -4.73 1.19 23.43
C ASP A 92 -5.63 2.41 23.62
N ASN A 93 -5.21 3.58 23.11
CA ASN A 93 -5.95 4.83 23.12
C ASN A 93 -6.59 5.18 21.77
N CYS A 94 -6.68 4.23 20.84
CA CYS A 94 -7.43 4.41 19.60
C CYS A 94 -8.91 4.40 19.91
N ILE A 95 -9.49 5.60 19.91
CA ILE A 95 -10.93 5.80 19.87
C ILE A 95 -11.39 5.20 18.54
N ALA A 96 -11.93 3.98 18.58
CA ALA A 96 -12.84 3.54 17.55
C ALA A 96 -14.02 4.53 17.57
N ILE A 97 -14.14 5.36 16.54
CA ILE A 97 -15.31 6.22 16.39
C ILE A 97 -16.43 5.30 15.89
N ASP A 98 -17.17 4.72 16.83
CA ASP A 98 -18.45 4.07 16.58
C ASP A 98 -19.44 5.15 16.12
N ILE A 99 -20.02 4.99 14.93
CA ILE A 99 -21.00 5.95 14.41
C ILE A 99 -22.40 5.36 14.48
N ILE A 100 -23.21 6.04 15.29
CA ILE A 100 -24.64 5.85 15.42
C ILE A 100 -25.30 6.26 14.11
N SER A 101 -25.93 5.31 13.43
CA SER A 101 -26.76 5.57 12.25
C SER A 101 -27.99 6.41 12.63
N TYR A 102 -28.24 7.53 11.94
CA TYR A 102 -29.50 8.26 12.04
C TYR A 102 -30.21 8.36 10.69
N SER A 103 -31.47 7.95 10.68
CA SER A 103 -32.41 7.96 9.56
C SER A 103 -33.07 9.34 9.39
N TYR A 104 -33.20 9.82 8.15
CA TYR A 104 -33.91 11.07 7.83
C TYR A 104 -35.37 10.81 7.45
N MET A 105 -36.29 11.42 8.20
CA MET A 105 -37.66 11.72 7.76
C MET A 105 -37.71 13.18 7.29
N HIS A 106 -38.19 13.38 6.07
CA HIS A 106 -38.80 14.59 5.50
C HIS A 106 -38.17 15.98 5.81
N GLY A 107 -37.38 16.47 4.85
CA GLY A 107 -37.56 17.85 4.34
C GLY A 107 -36.96 19.00 5.14
N ALA A 108 -35.63 19.18 5.09
CA ALA A 108 -34.96 20.48 4.99
C ALA A 108 -33.48 20.26 4.66
N CYS A 109 -32.91 21.13 3.82
CA CYS A 109 -31.54 21.06 3.32
C CYS A 109 -30.52 21.23 4.45
N GLY A 110 -29.54 20.32 4.49
CA GLY A 110 -28.38 20.35 5.39
C GLY A 110 -27.58 19.06 5.25
N ILE A 111 -26.92 18.85 4.10
CA ILE A 111 -26.02 17.71 3.92
C ILE A 111 -24.65 18.13 4.47
N ILE A 112 -24.30 17.68 5.68
CA ILE A 112 -22.90 17.57 6.10
C ILE A 112 -22.47 16.15 5.71
N LEU A 113 -21.67 16.03 4.64
CA LEU A 113 -20.99 14.77 4.32
C LEU A 113 -19.73 14.72 5.20
N THR A 114 -19.83 14.21 6.42
CA THR A 114 -18.64 13.71 7.12
C THR A 114 -18.32 12.35 6.50
N GLN A 115 -17.23 12.24 5.74
CA GLN A 115 -16.68 10.93 5.44
C GLN A 115 -15.87 10.52 6.65
N ASP A 116 -16.35 9.49 7.33
CA ASP A 116 -15.80 9.03 8.59
C ASP A 116 -14.46 8.34 8.36
N TYR A 117 -13.36 9.00 8.77
CA TYR A 117 -12.03 8.43 8.70
C TYR A 117 -11.84 7.44 9.84
N GLN A 118 -12.25 6.20 9.62
CA GLN A 118 -11.82 5.11 10.50
C GLN A 118 -10.29 4.99 10.41
N VAL A 119 -9.60 5.29 11.51
CA VAL A 119 -8.19 4.97 11.63
C VAL A 119 -8.09 3.54 12.12
N MET A 120 -7.98 2.63 11.16
CA MET A 120 -7.91 1.20 11.41
C MET A 120 -6.47 0.82 11.75
N ASP A 121 -6.15 0.86 13.05
CA ASP A 121 -4.87 0.33 13.52
C ASP A 121 -4.87 -1.21 13.48
N GLY A 122 -3.77 -1.81 13.03
CA GLY A 122 -3.65 -3.28 12.90
C GLY A 122 -4.62 -3.86 11.86
N ALA A 123 -4.93 -3.12 10.79
CA ALA A 123 -5.93 -3.52 9.78
C ALA A 123 -5.63 -4.86 9.08
N TYR A 124 -4.38 -5.31 9.14
CA TYR A 124 -3.90 -6.56 8.53
C TYR A 124 -3.73 -7.70 9.53
N ASP A 125 -3.97 -7.47 10.82
CA ASP A 125 -3.79 -8.48 11.85
C ASP A 125 -4.89 -9.54 11.70
N GLY A 126 -4.49 -10.80 11.56
CA GLY A 126 -5.39 -11.91 11.28
C GLY A 126 -5.74 -12.10 9.80
N THR A 127 -5.22 -11.27 8.90
CA THR A 127 -5.46 -11.41 7.46
C THR A 127 -4.87 -12.71 6.93
N LYS A 128 -5.71 -13.51 6.25
CA LYS A 128 -5.26 -14.69 5.52
C LYS A 128 -4.57 -14.29 4.22
N LEU A 129 -3.60 -15.08 3.82
CA LEU A 129 -2.88 -14.93 2.57
C LEU A 129 -3.36 -15.96 1.55
N SER A 130 -3.47 -15.52 0.30
CA SER A 130 -3.68 -16.37 -0.87
C SER A 130 -2.46 -16.31 -1.77
N CYS A 131 -2.05 -17.43 -2.35
CA CYS A 131 -0.87 -17.50 -3.20
C CYS A 131 -1.24 -17.92 -4.62
N THR A 132 -0.63 -17.25 -5.60
CA THR A 132 -0.54 -17.70 -6.99
C THR A 132 0.92 -18.06 -7.31
N SER A 133 1.21 -18.40 -8.55
CA SER A 133 2.59 -18.61 -9.01
C SER A 133 3.44 -17.34 -8.97
N GLN A 134 2.82 -16.16 -9.04
CA GLN A 134 3.51 -14.87 -9.20
C GLN A 134 3.19 -13.86 -8.08
N ALA A 135 2.31 -14.20 -7.14
CA ALA A 135 1.95 -13.26 -6.09
C ALA A 135 1.55 -13.95 -4.77
N VAL A 136 1.81 -13.25 -3.67
CA VAL A 136 1.19 -13.50 -2.36
C VAL A 136 0.26 -12.33 -2.08
N LEU A 137 -1.04 -12.60 -2.03
CA LEU A 137 -2.11 -11.61 -1.90
C LEU A 137 -2.65 -11.62 -0.48
N SER A 138 -2.88 -10.43 0.08
CA SER A 138 -3.73 -10.29 1.26
C SER A 138 -5.19 -10.56 0.86
N ASP A 139 -5.92 -11.32 1.67
CA ASP A 139 -7.36 -11.41 1.54
C ASP A 139 -8.03 -10.07 1.89
N GLN A 140 -9.22 -9.82 1.34
CA GLN A 140 -10.00 -8.63 1.70
C GLN A 140 -10.56 -8.81 3.11
N THR A 141 -9.89 -8.26 4.12
CA THR A 141 -10.30 -8.42 5.52
C THR A 141 -11.26 -7.37 6.03
N LEU A 142 -11.37 -6.23 5.35
CA LEU A 142 -12.23 -5.16 5.82
C LEU A 142 -13.55 -5.16 5.07
N ASP A 143 -14.60 -4.85 5.82
CA ASP A 143 -15.93 -4.61 5.30
C ASP A 143 -15.88 -3.61 4.13
N ARG A 144 -16.73 -3.84 3.13
CA ARG A 144 -16.89 -3.02 1.91
C ARG A 144 -17.26 -1.55 2.19
N SER A 145 -17.34 -1.17 3.46
CA SER A 145 -17.74 0.14 3.98
C SER A 145 -16.60 1.17 4.05
N ILE A 146 -15.36 0.83 3.68
CA ILE A 146 -14.34 1.85 3.38
C ILE A 146 -14.71 2.49 2.03
N GLY A 147 -15.65 3.44 2.05
CA GLY A 147 -16.21 4.10 0.87
C GLY A 147 -15.24 5.04 0.13
N TYR A 148 -13.93 4.82 0.24
CA TYR A 148 -12.90 5.55 -0.49
C TYR A 148 -11.93 4.59 -1.17
N SER A 149 -11.51 4.96 -2.37
CA SER A 149 -10.47 4.29 -3.13
C SER A 149 -9.24 5.18 -3.23
N VAL A 150 -8.06 4.57 -3.30
CA VAL A 150 -6.80 5.28 -3.53
C VAL A 150 -6.61 5.38 -5.04
N PRO A 151 -6.25 6.52 -5.64
CA PRO A 151 -5.98 6.55 -7.08
C PRO A 151 -4.82 5.62 -7.43
N LEU A 152 -4.86 4.98 -8.60
CA LEU A 152 -3.67 4.36 -9.20
C LEU A 152 -2.56 5.41 -9.25
N GLU A 153 -1.35 5.09 -8.79
CA GLU A 153 -0.25 6.05 -8.62
C GLU A 153 1.05 5.44 -9.14
N ILE A 154 1.61 6.04 -10.20
CA ILE A 154 2.81 5.53 -10.86
C ILE A 154 3.72 6.71 -11.21
N MET A 155 4.96 6.71 -10.73
CA MET A 155 5.96 7.71 -11.11
C MET A 155 6.79 7.23 -12.31
N PRO A 156 6.68 7.86 -13.50
CA PRO A 156 7.53 7.53 -14.63
C PRO A 156 8.99 7.95 -14.37
N SER A 157 9.94 7.18 -14.89
CA SER A 157 11.36 7.49 -14.80
C SER A 157 11.69 8.82 -15.47
N GLY A 158 12.46 9.65 -14.78
CA GLY A 158 12.84 10.98 -15.27
C GLY A 158 11.79 12.07 -15.06
N GLN A 159 10.62 11.73 -14.52
CA GLN A 159 9.61 12.69 -14.10
C GLN A 159 9.78 13.06 -12.63
N PHE A 160 9.27 14.23 -12.26
CA PHE A 160 9.29 14.74 -10.89
C PHE A 160 8.02 14.41 -10.11
N GLU A 161 6.98 13.93 -10.80
CA GLU A 161 5.62 13.79 -10.27
C GLU A 161 5.01 12.45 -10.69
N PRO A 162 4.25 11.78 -9.80
CA PRO A 162 3.47 10.61 -10.17
C PRO A 162 2.31 10.96 -11.11
N LEU A 163 2.02 10.03 -12.01
CA LEU A 163 0.75 9.96 -12.71
C LEU A 163 -0.30 9.35 -11.79
N TYR A 164 -1.53 9.84 -11.89
CA TYR A 164 -2.66 9.34 -11.12
C TYR A 164 -3.79 8.87 -12.02
N LYS A 165 -4.47 7.79 -11.63
CA LYS A 165 -5.62 7.21 -12.35
C LYS A 165 -5.34 6.83 -13.80
N THR A 166 -4.07 6.66 -14.14
CA THR A 166 -3.66 6.24 -15.47
C THR A 166 -2.50 5.27 -15.34
N THR A 167 -2.51 4.27 -16.21
CA THR A 167 -1.43 3.30 -16.33
C THR A 167 -0.26 3.94 -17.09
N LEU A 168 0.90 3.29 -17.00
CA LEU A 168 2.11 3.68 -17.71
C LEU A 168 2.29 2.79 -18.94
N SER A 169 2.57 3.40 -20.09
CA SER A 169 2.76 2.65 -21.34
C SER A 169 4.19 2.15 -21.46
N VAL A 170 4.44 0.94 -20.95
CA VAL A 170 5.76 0.30 -21.07
C VAL A 170 6.16 -0.04 -22.51
N GLN A 171 5.19 -0.14 -23.42
CA GLN A 171 5.42 -0.38 -24.84
C GLN A 171 6.09 0.82 -25.52
N ASP A 172 5.83 2.03 -25.03
CA ASP A 172 6.44 3.27 -25.52
C ASP A 172 7.82 3.54 -24.91
N GLY A 173 8.35 2.57 -24.16
CA GLY A 173 9.65 2.66 -23.49
C GLY A 173 9.62 3.42 -22.16
N GLU A 174 8.43 3.77 -21.67
CA GLU A 174 8.28 4.36 -20.35
C GLU A 174 8.48 3.29 -19.26
N LEU A 175 9.28 3.62 -18.24
CA LEU A 175 9.53 2.72 -17.12
C LEU A 175 9.18 3.40 -15.81
N PRO A 176 8.51 2.74 -14.87
CA PRO A 176 8.23 3.33 -13.58
C PRO A 176 9.50 3.42 -12.73
N VAL A 177 9.57 4.40 -11.84
CA VAL A 177 10.64 4.52 -10.83
C VAL A 177 10.60 3.36 -9.84
N LEU A 178 9.39 2.87 -9.54
CA LEU A 178 9.15 1.68 -8.75
C LEU A 178 8.67 0.53 -9.68
N PRO A 179 9.59 -0.23 -10.30
CA PRO A 179 9.22 -1.36 -11.14
C PRO A 179 8.57 -2.49 -10.35
N LEU A 180 7.51 -3.04 -10.93
CA LEU A 180 6.88 -4.29 -10.49
C LEU A 180 7.78 -5.49 -10.79
N SER A 181 8.65 -5.39 -11.80
CA SER A 181 9.60 -6.43 -12.24
C SER A 181 10.78 -6.67 -11.26
N VAL A 182 10.50 -6.65 -9.95
CA VAL A 182 11.46 -6.90 -8.87
C VAL A 182 10.85 -7.94 -7.94
N TYR A 183 11.62 -8.98 -7.62
CA TYR A 183 11.16 -9.99 -6.68
C TYR A 183 10.96 -9.37 -5.29
N GLY A 184 9.75 -9.51 -4.74
CA GLY A 184 9.35 -8.88 -3.49
C GLY A 184 8.89 -7.44 -3.63
N ALA A 185 8.58 -6.96 -4.85
CA ALA A 185 7.82 -5.73 -5.03
C ALA A 185 6.49 -5.81 -4.30
N VAL A 186 6.07 -4.71 -3.69
CA VAL A 186 4.80 -4.61 -2.97
C VAL A 186 3.94 -3.57 -3.66
N ALA A 187 2.74 -3.98 -4.02
CA ALA A 187 1.79 -3.15 -4.75
C ALA A 187 0.38 -3.31 -4.19
N MET A 188 -0.44 -2.28 -4.37
CA MET A 188 -1.88 -2.38 -4.09
C MET A 188 -2.57 -3.08 -5.26
N ALA A 189 -3.52 -3.97 -4.95
CA ALA A 189 -4.42 -4.51 -5.96
C ALA A 189 -5.32 -3.39 -6.54
N HIS A 190 -5.95 -3.62 -7.69
CA HIS A 190 -6.95 -2.69 -8.21
C HIS A 190 -8.20 -2.68 -7.33
N SER A 191 -8.93 -1.56 -7.38
CA SER A 191 -10.29 -1.50 -6.84
C SER A 191 -11.21 -2.39 -7.67
N GLU A 192 -12.25 -2.95 -7.04
CA GLU A 192 -13.31 -3.70 -7.76
C GLU A 192 -14.07 -2.80 -8.75
N ASP A 193 -14.10 -1.49 -8.50
CA ASP A 193 -14.85 -0.53 -9.31
C ASP A 193 -14.16 -0.16 -10.62
N SER A 194 -12.84 -0.03 -10.61
CA SER A 194 -12.05 0.44 -11.76
C SER A 194 -10.55 0.28 -11.50
N GLU A 195 -9.81 -0.02 -12.58
CA GLU A 195 -8.34 -0.08 -12.60
C GLU A 195 -7.68 1.29 -12.43
N GLU A 196 -8.42 2.39 -12.62
CA GLU A 196 -7.98 3.76 -12.31
C GLU A 196 -7.74 3.96 -10.81
N TYR A 197 -8.20 3.04 -9.96
CA TYR A 197 -8.04 3.10 -8.53
C TYR A 197 -7.40 1.81 -7.99
N SER A 198 -6.62 1.97 -6.94
CA SER A 198 -6.16 0.91 -6.08
C SER A 198 -7.17 0.59 -4.99
N SER A 199 -7.25 -0.68 -4.62
CA SER A 199 -7.93 -1.13 -3.42
C SER A 199 -7.40 -0.36 -2.21
N PRO A 200 -8.28 0.09 -1.30
CA PRO A 200 -7.84 0.82 -0.11
C PRO A 200 -7.05 -0.06 0.85
N ASN A 201 -7.18 -1.38 0.80
CA ASN A 201 -6.59 -2.28 1.78
C ASN A 201 -5.89 -3.49 1.16
N GLN A 202 -6.27 -3.93 -0.03
CA GLN A 202 -5.74 -5.16 -0.58
C GLN A 202 -4.39 -4.90 -1.25
N PHE A 203 -3.37 -5.61 -0.79
CA PHE A 203 -2.02 -5.53 -1.33
C PHE A 203 -1.51 -6.91 -1.70
N PHE A 204 -0.42 -6.94 -2.47
CA PHE A 204 0.26 -8.18 -2.79
C PHE A 204 1.78 -7.98 -2.84
N PHE A 205 2.49 -9.05 -2.48
CA PHE A 205 3.90 -9.21 -2.83
C PHE A 205 3.98 -9.86 -4.21
N TYR A 206 4.72 -9.24 -5.12
CA TYR A 206 4.97 -9.79 -6.43
C TYR A 206 6.22 -10.67 -6.43
N LEU A 207 6.05 -11.93 -6.81
CA LEU A 207 7.09 -12.95 -6.89
C LEU A 207 7.67 -12.98 -8.31
N TYR A 208 8.22 -11.83 -8.74
CA TYR A 208 8.76 -11.70 -10.08
C TYR A 208 9.77 -12.81 -10.39
N ASP A 209 9.57 -13.47 -11.53
CA ASP A 209 10.49 -14.44 -12.10
C ASP A 209 10.75 -14.07 -13.56
N LYS A 210 12.02 -13.79 -13.87
CA LYS A 210 12.45 -13.42 -15.23
C LYS A 210 12.10 -14.48 -16.28
N ARG A 211 11.94 -15.75 -15.89
CA ARG A 211 11.53 -16.83 -16.81
C ARG A 211 10.08 -16.69 -17.28
N ASN A 212 9.27 -15.97 -16.52
CA ASN A 212 7.86 -15.68 -16.81
C ASN A 212 7.66 -14.23 -17.27
N ALA A 213 8.75 -13.50 -17.55
CA ALA A 213 8.71 -12.12 -17.98
C ALA A 213 8.52 -12.02 -19.51
N GLY A 214 7.93 -10.90 -19.95
CA GLY A 214 7.82 -10.55 -21.36
C GLY A 214 9.16 -10.10 -21.96
N LEU A 215 9.07 -9.56 -23.18
CA LEU A 215 10.24 -9.00 -23.86
C LEU A 215 10.90 -7.90 -23.01
N GLY A 216 12.24 -7.85 -23.02
CA GLY A 216 13.00 -6.95 -22.15
C GLY A 216 13.15 -7.42 -20.71
N GLY A 217 12.56 -8.56 -20.33
CA GLY A 217 12.60 -9.05 -18.96
C GLY A 217 11.72 -8.24 -18.02
N LEU A 218 10.62 -7.69 -18.51
CA LEU A 218 9.63 -6.98 -17.70
C LEU A 218 8.43 -7.87 -17.41
N SER A 219 7.77 -7.62 -16.28
CA SER A 219 6.45 -8.15 -16.00
C SER A 219 5.47 -7.76 -17.11
N PHE A 220 4.52 -8.63 -17.42
CA PHE A 220 3.40 -8.28 -18.30
C PHE A 220 2.52 -7.19 -17.71
N ASP A 221 2.54 -7.05 -16.38
CA ASP A 221 1.77 -6.08 -15.61
C ASP A 221 2.61 -4.84 -15.23
N GLU A 222 3.78 -4.66 -15.83
CA GLU A 222 4.63 -3.49 -15.57
C GLU A 222 3.87 -2.20 -15.95
N GLY A 223 3.90 -1.22 -15.05
CA GLY A 223 3.16 0.03 -15.24
C GLY A 223 1.64 -0.05 -15.07
N GLN A 224 1.10 -1.17 -14.56
CA GLN A 224 -0.35 -1.31 -14.34
C GLN A 224 -0.76 -1.11 -12.86
N PHE A 225 0.16 -1.28 -11.91
CA PHE A 225 -0.16 -1.25 -10.47
C PHE A 225 0.58 -0.14 -9.73
N SER A 226 -0.02 0.34 -8.63
CA SER A 226 0.63 1.22 -7.65
C SER A 226 1.65 0.45 -6.83
N VAL A 227 2.86 0.29 -7.36
CA VAL A 227 4.01 -0.23 -6.60
C VAL A 227 4.46 0.85 -5.64
N PHE A 228 4.57 0.51 -4.35
CA PHE A 228 4.90 1.49 -3.31
C PHE A 228 6.06 1.05 -2.42
N GLY A 229 6.65 -0.12 -2.65
CA GLY A 229 7.76 -0.59 -1.81
C GLY A 229 8.32 -1.95 -2.22
N TYR A 230 9.30 -2.41 -1.45
CA TYR A 230 9.99 -3.68 -1.67
C TYR A 230 10.29 -4.39 -0.35
N ALA A 231 10.17 -5.72 -0.35
CA ALA A 231 10.71 -6.57 0.70
C ALA A 231 12.25 -6.51 0.67
N THR A 232 12.85 -6.01 1.75
CA THR A 232 14.30 -5.78 1.89
C THR A 232 14.97 -6.77 2.84
N ALA A 233 14.23 -7.32 3.80
CA ALA A 233 14.67 -8.43 4.66
C ALA A 233 13.58 -9.49 4.77
N GLY A 234 13.98 -10.76 4.96
CA GLY A 234 13.03 -11.88 5.00
C GLY A 234 12.44 -12.24 3.63
N ARG A 235 12.95 -11.70 2.52
CA ARG A 235 12.33 -11.84 1.18
C ARG A 235 12.22 -13.29 0.72
N GLU A 236 13.16 -14.14 1.10
CA GLU A 236 13.17 -15.57 0.78
C GLU A 236 12.02 -16.35 1.44
N ILE A 237 11.44 -15.81 2.52
CA ILE A 237 10.21 -16.32 3.14
C ILE A 237 9.04 -16.23 2.18
N LEU A 238 9.00 -15.24 1.28
CA LEU A 238 7.89 -15.03 0.34
C LEU A 238 7.59 -16.29 -0.50
N SER A 239 8.62 -17.02 -0.91
CA SER A 239 8.47 -18.28 -1.68
C SER A 239 7.89 -19.44 -0.84
N GLN A 240 8.02 -19.37 0.48
CA GLN A 240 7.57 -20.40 1.42
C GLN A 240 6.13 -20.17 1.87
N ILE A 241 5.62 -18.94 1.77
CA ILE A 241 4.22 -18.61 2.09
C ILE A 241 3.29 -19.48 1.24
N LYS A 242 2.23 -19.98 1.89
CA LYS A 242 1.17 -20.77 1.25
C LYS A 242 -0.18 -20.17 1.53
N THR A 243 -1.14 -20.45 0.64
CA THR A 243 -2.54 -20.11 0.86
C THR A 243 -2.99 -20.64 2.22
N GLY A 244 -3.60 -19.77 3.01
CA GLY A 244 -4.04 -20.04 4.37
C GLY A 244 -3.10 -19.56 5.47
N ASP A 245 -1.85 -19.20 5.15
CA ASP A 245 -0.96 -18.50 6.09
C ASP A 245 -1.56 -17.15 6.51
N ILE A 246 -1.18 -16.65 7.69
CA ILE A 246 -1.85 -15.54 8.36
C ILE A 246 -0.85 -14.43 8.64
N ILE A 247 -1.18 -13.19 8.31
CA ILE A 247 -0.48 -12.01 8.82
C ILE A 247 -0.84 -11.89 10.30
N ARG A 248 0.12 -12.21 11.19
CA ARG A 248 -0.06 -12.03 12.64
C ARG A 248 0.02 -10.58 13.06
N SER A 249 0.92 -9.83 12.43
CA SER A 249 1.00 -8.39 12.63
C SER A 249 1.66 -7.70 11.45
N ALA A 250 1.24 -6.49 11.14
CA ALA A 250 1.99 -5.56 10.30
C ALA A 250 2.24 -4.26 11.07
N LYS A 251 3.51 -3.85 11.19
CA LYS A 251 3.92 -2.73 12.07
C LYS A 251 4.78 -1.73 11.33
N LEU A 252 4.42 -0.46 11.40
CA LEU A 252 5.27 0.64 10.93
C LEU A 252 6.40 0.90 11.94
N LEU A 253 7.61 0.43 11.62
CA LEU A 253 8.82 0.62 12.43
C LEU A 253 9.42 2.02 12.26
N GLU A 254 9.39 2.55 11.03
CA GLU A 254 9.97 3.85 10.68
C GLU A 254 9.05 4.63 9.74
N GLY A 255 9.12 5.97 9.77
CA GLY A 255 8.36 6.85 8.87
C GLY A 255 7.08 7.42 9.46
N ARG A 256 6.77 7.13 10.73
CA ARG A 256 5.62 7.71 11.44
C ARG A 256 5.65 9.24 11.52
N ASP A 257 6.84 9.82 11.69
CA ASP A 257 7.11 11.26 11.68
C ASP A 257 6.87 11.92 10.31
N ARG A 258 6.83 11.10 9.24
CA ARG A 258 6.61 11.53 7.85
C ARG A 258 5.23 11.14 7.32
N LEU A 259 4.42 10.46 8.14
CA LEU A 259 3.04 10.13 7.80
C LEU A 259 2.15 11.32 8.12
N VAL A 260 1.58 11.93 7.08
CA VAL A 260 0.61 13.00 7.21
C VAL A 260 -0.78 12.42 7.01
N LEU A 261 -1.60 12.54 8.04
CA LEU A 261 -3.01 12.13 8.00
C LEU A 261 -3.89 13.30 7.54
N PRO A 262 -5.06 13.01 6.93
CA PRO A 262 -6.09 14.00 6.69
C PRO A 262 -6.52 14.69 7.99
N ASN A 263 -6.75 16.01 7.96
CA ASN A 263 -7.26 16.73 9.15
C ASN A 263 -8.77 16.50 9.27
N GLU A 264 -9.20 16.09 10.46
CA GLU A 264 -10.60 16.15 10.88
C GLU A 264 -10.95 17.62 11.14
N ASN A 265 -11.80 18.21 10.30
CA ASN A 265 -12.43 19.50 10.58
C ASN A 265 -13.94 19.33 10.59
#